data_AF-A0A9J7BS10-F1
#
_entry.id   AF-A0A9J7BS10-F1
#
_cell.length_a   1.000
_cell.length_b   1.000
_cell.length_c   1.000
_cell.angle_alpha   90.00
_cell.angle_beta   90.00
_cell.angle_gamma   90.00
#
_symmetry.space_group_name_H-M   'P 1'
#
loop_
_entity.id
_entity.type
_entity.pdbx_description
1 polymer ?
#
loop_
_entity_poly.entity_id
_entity_poly.type
_entity_poly.pdbx_seq_one_letter_code
_entity_poly.pdbx_strand_id
1 'polypeptide(L)'
;MEHMAMAFEGLPMDFGLWMFLSIGAVALFVVFIPLVSWIDSRRKEREAFYKADMMRRLAEASGDGAKAALELLREEERIKAIKQREGLKIGGLVNVAIGIGLSIMLYSIGGRDHGPYLVGLIPGLLGVALLVYVFAMAAPIEPR
;
A
#
# COMPACT_ATOMS: atom_id res chain seq x y z
N MET A 1 -4.50 22.66 -40.72
CA MET A 1 -4.86 21.24 -40.50
C MET A 1 -3.83 20.31 -41.14
N GLU A 2 -3.36 20.57 -42.37
CA GLU A 2 -2.30 19.75 -43.01
C GLU A 2 -0.93 19.79 -42.30
N HIS A 3 -0.53 20.92 -41.71
CA HIS A 3 0.72 21.00 -40.94
C HIS A 3 0.74 20.21 -39.62
N MET A 4 -0.43 19.85 -39.07
CA MET A 4 -0.49 18.97 -37.90
C MET A 4 -0.44 17.49 -38.31
N ALA A 5 -0.93 17.14 -39.49
CA ALA A 5 -0.87 15.77 -40.00
C ALA A 5 0.57 15.32 -40.27
N MET A 6 1.40 16.20 -40.85
CA MET A 6 2.83 15.92 -41.10
C MET A 6 3.67 15.72 -39.83
N ALA A 7 3.22 16.24 -38.67
CA ALA A 7 3.95 16.07 -37.41
C ALA A 7 3.85 14.64 -36.84
N PHE A 8 2.84 13.87 -37.25
CA PHE A 8 2.58 12.52 -36.73
C PHE A 8 3.01 11.40 -37.69
N GLU A 9 3.36 11.71 -38.95
CA GLU A 9 3.74 10.72 -39.98
C GLU A 9 5.12 10.07 -39.76
N GLY A 10 5.99 10.65 -38.93
CA GLY A 10 7.33 10.13 -38.64
C GLY A 10 7.47 9.49 -37.25
N LEU A 11 6.38 9.34 -36.50
CA LEU A 11 6.46 8.88 -35.13
C LEU A 11 6.60 7.35 -35.07
N PRO A 12 7.47 6.82 -34.19
CA PRO A 12 7.59 5.39 -33.96
C PRO A 12 6.25 4.74 -33.64
N MET A 13 6.03 3.50 -34.08
CA MET A 13 4.78 2.74 -33.82
C MET A 13 4.48 2.59 -32.32
N ASP A 14 5.48 2.67 -31.46
CA ASP A 14 5.40 2.61 -30.00
C ASP A 14 5.21 3.99 -29.32
N PHE A 15 5.20 5.09 -30.08
CA PHE A 15 5.05 6.44 -29.53
C PHE A 15 3.79 6.63 -28.68
N GLY A 16 2.66 6.07 -29.11
CA GLY A 16 1.41 6.12 -28.35
C GLY A 16 1.50 5.41 -27.00
N LEU A 17 2.20 4.27 -26.95
CA LEU A 17 2.44 3.54 -25.70
C LEU A 17 3.31 4.36 -24.74
N TRP A 18 4.41 4.95 -25.23
CA TRP A 18 5.29 5.76 -24.40
C TRP A 18 4.63 7.05 -23.90
N MET A 19 3.80 7.70 -24.73
CA MET A 19 2.99 8.83 -24.28
C MET A 19 2.00 8.40 -23.19
N PHE A 20 1.29 7.30 -23.39
CA PHE A 20 0.35 6.78 -22.40
C PHE A 20 1.03 6.47 -21.06
N LEU A 21 2.16 5.76 -21.09
CA LEU A 21 2.94 5.43 -19.90
C LEU A 21 3.48 6.68 -19.20
N SER A 22 3.95 7.67 -19.96
CA SER A 22 4.47 8.93 -19.41
C SER A 22 3.37 9.76 -18.74
N ILE A 23 2.22 9.92 -19.40
CA ILE A 23 1.06 10.63 -18.85
C ILE A 23 0.55 9.91 -17.60
N GLY A 24 0.44 8.58 -17.66
CA GLY A 24 0.04 7.76 -16.51
C GLY A 24 0.99 7.90 -15.32
N ALA A 25 2.30 7.90 -15.57
CA ALA A 25 3.31 8.10 -14.54
C ALA A 25 3.19 9.49 -13.90
N VAL A 26 3.08 10.56 -14.69
CA VAL A 26 2.92 11.92 -14.15
C VAL A 26 1.60 12.06 -13.37
N ALA A 27 0.50 11.55 -13.92
CA ALA A 27 -0.80 11.58 -13.25
C ALA A 27 -0.77 10.84 -11.90
N LEU A 28 -0.13 9.66 -11.85
CA LEU A 28 -0.05 8.87 -10.62
C LEU A 28 0.91 9.49 -9.60
N PHE A 29 2.16 9.76 -9.99
CA PHE A 29 3.23 10.12 -9.06
C PHE A 29 3.27 11.61 -8.71
N VAL A 30 2.90 12.50 -9.64
CA VAL A 30 2.99 13.95 -9.41
C VAL A 30 1.67 14.52 -8.91
N VAL A 31 0.54 14.02 -9.42
CA VAL A 31 -0.78 14.59 -9.09
C VAL A 31 -1.47 13.76 -8.01
N PHE A 32 -1.74 12.50 -8.29
CA PHE A 32 -2.63 11.68 -7.46
C PHE A 32 -2.03 11.35 -6.08
N ILE A 33 -0.82 10.77 -6.03
CA ILE A 33 -0.18 10.35 -4.78
C ILE A 33 0.01 11.55 -3.82
N PRO A 34 0.58 12.69 -4.25
CA PRO A 34 0.73 13.84 -3.36
C PRO A 34 -0.61 14.39 -2.87
N LEU A 35 -1.62 14.47 -3.73
CA LEU A 35 -2.94 14.98 -3.37
C LEU A 35 -3.62 14.10 -2.31
N VAL A 36 -3.66 12.79 -2.55
CA VAL A 36 -4.26 11.84 -1.60
C VAL A 36 -3.49 11.83 -0.28
N SER A 37 -2.16 11.86 -0.34
CA SER A 37 -1.31 11.94 0.86
C SER A 37 -1.56 13.21 1.66
N TRP A 38 -1.74 14.35 0.99
CA TRP A 38 -2.04 15.62 1.64
C TRP A 38 -3.42 15.59 2.32
N ILE A 39 -4.46 15.12 1.60
CA ILE A 39 -5.82 15.00 2.16
C ILE A 39 -5.82 14.09 3.39
N ASP A 40 -5.18 12.93 3.29
CA ASP A 40 -5.11 11.97 4.40
C ASP A 40 -4.34 12.54 5.59
N SER A 41 -3.24 13.27 5.34
CA SER A 41 -2.48 13.94 6.41
C SER A 41 -3.32 14.98 7.15
N ARG A 42 -4.11 15.79 6.43
CA ARG A 42 -5.02 16.77 7.04
C ARG A 42 -6.15 16.13 7.83
N ARG A 43 -6.65 14.98 7.38
CA ARG A 43 -7.62 14.19 8.14
C ARG A 43 -7.00 13.67 9.44
N LYS A 44 -5.82 13.04 9.36
CA LYS A 44 -5.10 12.50 10.52
C LYS A 44 -4.75 13.57 11.56
N GLU A 45 -4.37 14.76 11.12
CA GLU A 45 -4.08 15.90 12.00
C GLU A 45 -5.32 16.29 12.84
N ARG A 46 -6.50 16.32 12.22
CA ARG A 46 -7.77 16.61 12.92
C ARG A 46 -8.12 15.49 13.90
N GLU A 47 -8.06 14.24 13.46
CA GLU A 47 -8.34 13.08 14.32
C GLU A 47 -7.40 13.03 15.53
N ALA A 48 -6.11 13.30 15.33
CA ALA A 48 -5.12 13.36 16.40
C ALA A 48 -5.42 14.50 17.38
N PHE A 49 -5.81 15.68 16.89
CA PHE A 49 -6.18 16.81 17.74
C PHE A 49 -7.40 16.49 18.60
N TYR A 50 -8.48 15.99 18.01
CA TYR A 50 -9.70 15.63 18.77
C TYR A 50 -9.45 14.50 19.76
N LYS A 51 -8.64 13.52 19.38
CA LYS A 51 -8.26 12.43 20.26
C LYS A 51 -7.45 12.94 21.45
N ALA A 52 -6.48 13.83 21.23
CA ALA A 52 -5.69 14.42 22.30
C ALA A 52 -6.55 15.27 23.26
N ASP A 53 -7.46 16.09 22.73
CA ASP A 53 -8.36 16.90 23.54
C ASP A 53 -9.32 16.03 24.37
N MET A 54 -9.87 14.97 23.78
CA MET A 54 -10.74 14.01 24.46
C MET A 54 -10.00 13.28 25.60
N MET A 55 -8.77 12.83 25.35
CA MET A 55 -7.94 12.17 26.36
C MET A 55 -7.56 13.11 27.51
N ARG A 56 -7.26 14.38 27.19
CA ARG A 56 -6.99 15.41 28.19
C ARG A 56 -8.20 15.64 29.09
N ARG A 57 -9.39 15.79 28.49
CA ARG A 57 -10.64 15.95 29.25
C ARG A 57 -10.95 14.76 30.14
N LEU A 58 -10.74 13.52 29.66
CA LEU A 58 -10.90 12.30 30.47
C LEU A 58 -9.96 12.27 31.66
N ALA A 59 -8.71 12.67 31.46
CA ALA A 59 -7.71 12.72 32.52
C ALA A 59 -8.03 13.81 33.56
N GLU A 60 -8.56 14.96 33.12
CA GLU A 60 -8.95 16.08 34.00
C GLU A 60 -10.30 15.84 34.71
N ALA A 61 -11.20 15.03 34.15
CA ALA A 61 -12.59 14.91 34.62
C ALA A 61 -12.82 13.89 35.76
N SER A 62 -11.87 13.01 36.13
CA SER A 62 -12.16 11.96 37.12
C SER A 62 -10.97 11.31 37.83
N GLY A 63 -11.15 10.92 39.10
CA GLY A 63 -10.13 10.24 39.92
C GLY A 63 -9.75 8.82 39.45
N ASP A 64 -10.64 8.13 38.73
CA ASP A 64 -10.38 6.88 38.00
C ASP A 64 -10.31 7.09 36.46
N GLY A 65 -10.52 8.33 35.97
CA GLY A 65 -10.53 8.65 34.54
C GLY A 65 -9.17 8.44 33.86
N ALA A 66 -8.07 8.69 34.58
CA ALA A 66 -6.73 8.39 34.12
C ALA A 66 -6.51 6.89 33.88
N LYS A 67 -7.10 6.01 34.70
CA LYS A 67 -7.01 4.54 34.50
C LYS A 67 -7.82 4.09 33.28
N ALA A 68 -9.04 4.61 33.13
CA ALA A 68 -9.87 4.32 31.96
C ALA A 68 -9.22 4.80 30.64
N ALA A 69 -8.59 5.98 30.66
CA ALA A 69 -7.84 6.51 29.53
C ALA A 69 -6.63 5.62 29.18
N LEU A 70 -5.87 5.16 30.18
CA LEU A 70 -4.74 4.25 29.98
C LEU A 70 -5.18 2.88 29.44
N GLU A 71 -6.29 2.34 29.92
CA GLU A 71 -6.85 1.08 29.43
C GLU A 71 -7.31 1.18 27.97
N LEU A 72 -7.95 2.31 27.61
CA LEU A 72 -8.32 2.62 26.22
C LEU A 72 -7.10 2.65 25.30
N LEU A 73 -6.01 3.33 25.71
CA LEU A 73 -4.78 3.39 24.91
C LEU A 73 -4.17 2.00 24.69
N ARG A 74 -4.12 1.17 25.73
CA ARG A 74 -3.63 -0.20 25.64
C ARG A 74 -4.45 -1.05 24.68
N GLU A 75 -5.78 -0.93 24.73
CA GLU A 75 -6.66 -1.67 23.83
C GLU A 75 -6.52 -1.19 22.38
N GLU A 76 -6.38 0.11 22.15
CA GLU A 76 -6.12 0.65 20.81
C GLU A 76 -4.79 0.18 20.22
N GLU A 77 -3.71 0.17 21.02
CA GLU A 77 -2.41 -0.37 20.61
C GLU A 77 -2.51 -1.85 20.22
N ARG A 78 -3.25 -2.63 21.02
CA ARG A 78 -3.54 -4.04 20.72
C ARG A 78 -4.32 -4.20 19.43
N ILE A 79 -5.42 -3.47 19.24
CA ILE A 79 -6.21 -3.51 18.00
C ILE A 79 -5.35 -3.10 16.79
N LYS A 80 -4.49 -2.09 16.95
CA LYS A 80 -3.57 -1.66 15.90
C LYS A 80 -2.56 -2.75 15.54
N ALA A 81 -1.97 -3.43 16.53
CA ALA A 81 -1.07 -4.55 16.32
C ALA A 81 -1.76 -5.71 15.58
N ILE A 82 -3.00 -6.05 15.96
CA ILE A 82 -3.80 -7.08 15.29
C ILE A 82 -4.06 -6.70 13.83
N LYS A 83 -4.57 -5.48 13.58
CA LYS A 83 -4.85 -4.99 12.22
C LYS A 83 -3.59 -4.97 11.36
N GLN A 84 -2.45 -4.59 11.92
CA GLN A 84 -1.17 -4.60 11.20
C GLN A 84 -0.78 -6.02 10.78
N ARG A 85 -0.95 -7.03 11.66
CA ARG A 85 -0.68 -8.43 11.31
C ARG A 85 -1.62 -8.94 10.23
N GLU A 86 -2.91 -8.70 10.36
CA GLU A 86 -3.87 -9.12 9.34
C GLU A 86 -3.58 -8.46 7.99
N GLY A 87 -3.19 -7.17 8.00
CA GLY A 87 -2.73 -6.47 6.80
C GLY A 87 -1.50 -7.13 6.15
N LEU A 88 -0.51 -7.55 6.95
CA LEU A 88 0.68 -8.25 6.45
C LEU A 88 0.33 -9.64 5.88
N LYS A 89 -0.61 -10.38 6.49
CA LYS A 89 -1.08 -11.68 5.96
C LYS A 89 -1.77 -11.51 4.60
N ILE A 90 -2.72 -10.57 4.53
CA ILE A 90 -3.46 -10.29 3.29
C ILE A 90 -2.50 -9.79 2.21
N GLY A 91 -1.62 -8.84 2.54
CA GLY A 91 -0.62 -8.32 1.61
C GLY A 91 0.35 -9.41 1.12
N GLY A 92 0.77 -10.30 2.01
CA GLY A 92 1.59 -11.45 1.67
C GLY A 92 0.91 -12.40 0.67
N LEU A 93 -0.34 -12.78 0.97
CA LEU A 93 -1.14 -13.66 0.12
C LEU A 93 -1.39 -13.07 -1.28
N VAL A 94 -1.76 -11.79 -1.33
CA VAL A 94 -1.99 -11.07 -2.59
C VAL A 94 -0.72 -11.02 -3.43
N ASN A 95 0.43 -10.71 -2.83
CA ASN A 95 1.71 -10.65 -3.55
C ASN A 95 2.15 -12.01 -4.10
N VAL A 96 1.92 -13.10 -3.37
CA VAL A 96 2.17 -14.47 -3.89
C VAL A 96 1.27 -14.75 -5.10
N ALA A 97 -0.03 -14.46 -5.00
CA ALA A 97 -0.97 -14.67 -6.08
C ALA A 97 -0.61 -13.85 -7.33
N ILE A 98 -0.25 -12.57 -7.15
CA ILE A 98 0.22 -11.70 -8.24
C ILE A 98 1.49 -12.26 -8.87
N GLY A 99 2.45 -12.70 -8.07
CA GLY A 99 3.69 -13.28 -8.60
C GLY A 99 3.46 -14.50 -9.47
N ILE A 100 2.62 -15.43 -9.01
CA ILE A 100 2.23 -16.61 -9.79
C ILE A 100 1.50 -16.20 -11.08
N GLY A 101 0.51 -15.31 -10.97
CA GLY A 101 -0.27 -14.84 -12.12
C GLY A 101 0.59 -14.16 -13.17
N LEU A 102 1.49 -13.27 -12.77
CA LEU A 102 2.44 -12.60 -13.68
C LEU A 102 3.37 -13.59 -14.34
N SER A 103 3.94 -14.53 -13.59
CA SER A 103 4.80 -15.56 -14.16
C SER A 103 4.08 -16.41 -15.21
N ILE A 104 2.85 -16.87 -14.92
CA ILE A 104 2.07 -17.67 -15.88
C ILE A 104 1.72 -16.85 -17.12
N MET A 105 1.21 -15.64 -16.94
CA MET A 105 0.79 -14.78 -18.05
C MET A 105 1.97 -14.43 -18.97
N LEU A 106 3.09 -13.99 -18.40
CA LEU A 106 4.26 -13.61 -19.19
C LEU A 106 4.92 -14.82 -19.85
N TYR A 107 4.87 -15.99 -19.22
CA TYR A 107 5.29 -17.24 -19.85
C TYR A 107 4.41 -17.58 -21.06
N SER A 108 3.10 -17.39 -20.93
CA SER A 108 2.15 -17.63 -22.03
C SER A 108 2.34 -16.68 -23.22
N ILE A 109 2.80 -15.45 -22.99
CA ILE A 109 2.97 -14.44 -24.05
C ILE A 109 4.37 -14.51 -24.69
N GLY A 110 5.42 -14.61 -23.87
CA GLY A 110 6.82 -14.48 -24.31
C GLY A 110 7.59 -15.79 -24.41
N GLY A 111 6.97 -16.92 -24.06
CA GLY A 111 7.64 -18.22 -24.06
C GLY A 111 8.83 -18.32 -23.10
N ARG A 112 9.71 -19.28 -23.36
CA ARG A 112 10.84 -19.62 -22.47
C ARG A 112 12.12 -18.85 -22.78
N ASP A 113 12.22 -18.24 -23.96
CA ASP A 113 13.50 -17.85 -24.57
C ASP A 113 14.12 -16.56 -24.01
N HIS A 114 13.32 -15.72 -23.33
CA HIS A 114 13.79 -14.42 -22.81
C HIS A 114 13.56 -14.19 -21.32
N GLY A 115 13.01 -15.17 -20.60
CA GLY A 115 12.78 -15.10 -19.16
C GLY A 115 11.85 -14.01 -18.59
N PRO A 116 10.94 -13.31 -19.31
CA PRO A 116 10.19 -12.19 -18.70
C PRO A 116 9.27 -12.67 -17.55
N TYR A 117 8.86 -13.94 -17.58
CA TYR A 117 8.08 -14.58 -16.53
C TYR A 117 8.76 -14.58 -15.15
N LEU A 118 10.09 -14.42 -15.09
CA LEU A 118 10.82 -14.33 -13.84
C LEU A 118 10.54 -13.04 -13.06
N VAL A 119 10.00 -12.00 -13.71
CA VAL A 119 9.59 -10.75 -13.03
C VAL A 119 8.52 -11.03 -11.96
N GLY A 120 7.67 -12.03 -12.16
CA GLY A 120 6.67 -12.46 -11.17
C GLY A 120 7.28 -13.01 -9.87
N LEU A 121 8.54 -13.46 -9.89
CA LEU A 121 9.24 -13.89 -8.67
C LEU A 121 9.47 -12.74 -7.70
N ILE A 122 9.57 -11.50 -8.17
CA ILE A 122 9.79 -10.33 -7.30
C ILE A 122 8.60 -10.16 -6.32
N PRO A 123 7.36 -9.94 -6.79
CA PRO A 123 6.22 -9.88 -5.88
C PRO A 123 5.97 -11.23 -5.18
N GLY A 124 6.22 -12.37 -5.84
CA GLY A 124 6.07 -13.69 -5.23
C GLY A 124 6.94 -13.86 -3.97
N LEU A 125 8.23 -13.54 -4.06
CA LEU A 125 9.17 -13.62 -2.93
C LEU A 125 8.87 -12.58 -1.85
N LEU A 126 8.46 -11.36 -2.23
CA LEU A 126 7.98 -10.37 -1.26
C LEU A 126 6.77 -10.89 -0.49
N GLY A 127 5.83 -11.54 -1.17
CA GLY A 127 4.67 -12.15 -0.55
C GLY A 127 5.05 -13.24 0.45
N VAL A 128 5.96 -14.14 0.05
CA VAL A 128 6.50 -15.19 0.94
C VAL A 128 7.19 -14.57 2.16
N ALA A 129 8.02 -13.55 1.98
CA ALA A 129 8.73 -12.89 3.07
C ALA A 129 7.75 -12.28 4.10
N LEU A 130 6.68 -11.63 3.64
CA LEU A 130 5.63 -11.09 4.52
C LEU A 130 4.93 -12.18 5.33
N LEU A 131 4.60 -13.31 4.70
CA LEU A 131 3.95 -14.44 5.36
C LEU A 131 4.89 -15.11 6.38
N VAL A 132 6.15 -15.34 6.01
CA VAL A 132 7.18 -15.90 6.89
C VAL A 132 7.36 -15.01 8.11
N TYR A 133 7.43 -13.69 7.92
CA TYR A 133 7.54 -12.77 9.05
C TYR A 133 6.36 -12.92 10.02
N VAL A 134 5.11 -12.87 9.52
CA VAL A 134 3.93 -12.90 10.40
C VAL A 134 3.76 -14.24 11.11
N PHE A 135 4.03 -15.36 10.42
CA PHE A 135 3.79 -16.70 10.98
C PHE A 135 4.97 -17.26 11.77
N ALA A 136 6.21 -16.89 11.45
CA ALA A 136 7.40 -17.48 12.07
C ALA A 136 8.22 -16.52 12.93
N MET A 137 8.22 -15.21 12.65
CA MET A 137 9.14 -14.26 13.32
C MET A 137 8.42 -13.30 14.29
N ALA A 138 7.18 -12.95 14.00
CA ALA A 138 6.48 -11.92 14.74
C ALA A 138 5.99 -12.46 16.10
N ALA A 139 6.47 -11.88 17.21
CA ALA A 139 6.17 -12.31 18.59
C ALA A 139 4.66 -12.47 18.86
N PRO A 140 4.18 -13.41 19.69
CA PRO A 140 2.74 -13.56 19.95
C PRO A 140 2.11 -12.25 20.43
N ILE A 141 0.92 -11.89 19.93
CA ILE A 141 0.11 -10.84 20.56
C ILE A 141 -0.54 -11.49 21.77
N GLU A 142 -0.24 -11.01 22.97
CA GLU A 142 -0.75 -11.57 24.22
C GLU A 142 -2.29 -11.70 24.19
N PRO A 143 -2.84 -12.93 24.20
CA PRO A 143 -4.26 -13.12 24.45
C PRO A 143 -4.51 -12.83 25.95
N ARG A 144 -5.58 -12.09 26.24
CA ARG A 144 -6.01 -11.80 27.62
C ARG A 144 -6.33 -13.09 28.37
#